data_AF-A0A7C4W5B5-F1
#
_entry.id   AF-A0A7C4W5B5-F1
#
_cell.length_a   1.000
_cell.length_b   1.000
_cell.length_c   1.000
_cell.angle_alpha   90.00
_cell.angle_beta   90.00
_cell.angle_gamma   90.00
#
_symmetry.space_group_name_H-M   'P 1'
#
loop_
_entity.id
_entity.type
_entity.pdbx_description
1 polymer ?
#
loop_
_entity_poly.entity_id
_entity_poly.type
_entity_poly.pdbx_seq_one_letter_code
_entity_poly.pdbx_strand_id
1 'polypeptide(L)'
;MSFIGVGLILGIVFYYTFLPINDPLRIFLDTSYIGLTYLLYIIIIGAAISGAGLLVYVRAVRTGITIPAREYSYPTQASVIRRPALRKEAPKLALEEADRSIKSKGGNIVEEIEKEIEHIIEAGEKPVEEKALEVKHPVETPTIEVISRASDMVCPHCGKLNPIGSTKCESCRKQMFIPEAPSKSCPVCNAPLILSQRISGDLFVCGICFSEIRIPPQMQEILNIK
;
A
#
# COMPACT_ATOMS: atom_id res chain seq x y z
N MET A 1 0.41 1.48 -24.11
CA MET A 1 -0.69 1.84 -25.03
C MET A 1 -0.51 3.29 -25.44
N SER A 2 -0.19 3.59 -26.71
CA SER A 2 -0.03 4.99 -27.16
C SER A 2 -1.39 5.66 -27.24
N PHE A 3 -1.78 6.34 -26.16
CA PHE A 3 -3.03 7.11 -26.07
C PHE A 3 -3.19 8.13 -27.21
N ILE A 4 -2.10 8.64 -27.76
CA ILE A 4 -2.08 9.58 -28.89
C ILE A 4 -2.53 8.90 -30.19
N GLY A 5 -2.09 7.67 -30.45
CA GLY A 5 -2.48 6.92 -31.65
C GLY A 5 -3.94 6.48 -31.60
N VAL A 6 -4.39 6.03 -30.42
CA VAL A 6 -5.79 5.65 -30.19
C VAL A 6 -6.69 6.89 -30.28
N GLY A 7 -6.27 8.04 -29.74
CA GLY A 7 -7.00 9.29 -29.82
C GLY A 7 -7.14 9.84 -31.23
N LEU A 8 -6.10 9.71 -32.07
CA LEU A 8 -6.18 10.11 -33.49
C LEU A 8 -7.14 9.22 -34.29
N ILE A 9 -7.07 7.90 -34.10
CA ILE A 9 -7.97 6.96 -34.79
C ILE A 9 -9.40 7.15 -34.32
N LEU A 10 -9.64 7.20 -33.01
CA LEU A 10 -10.97 7.45 -32.45
C LEU A 10 -11.49 8.83 -32.84
N GLY A 11 -10.64 9.85 -32.91
CA GLY A 11 -11.02 11.19 -33.36
C GLY A 11 -11.50 11.20 -34.81
N ILE A 12 -10.78 10.53 -35.72
CA ILE A 12 -11.14 10.43 -37.14
C ILE A 12 -12.42 9.59 -37.32
N VAL A 13 -12.54 8.47 -36.61
CA VAL A 13 -13.73 7.62 -36.64
C VAL A 13 -14.93 8.36 -36.06
N PHE A 14 -14.78 9.00 -34.91
CA PHE A 14 -15.82 9.79 -34.26
C PHE A 14 -16.27 10.93 -35.18
N TYR A 15 -15.32 11.66 -35.75
CA TYR A 15 -15.59 12.69 -36.75
C TYR A 15 -16.40 12.11 -37.91
N TYR A 16 -15.95 11.02 -38.55
CA TYR A 16 -16.66 10.38 -39.66
C TYR A 16 -18.06 9.84 -39.28
N THR A 17 -18.26 9.37 -38.05
CA THR A 17 -19.56 8.88 -37.57
C THR A 17 -20.55 9.98 -37.22
N PHE A 18 -20.06 11.14 -36.76
CA PHE A 18 -20.88 12.30 -36.40
C PHE A 18 -21.13 13.25 -37.57
N LEU A 19 -20.50 13.06 -38.74
CA LEU A 19 -20.84 13.81 -39.95
C LEU A 19 -22.28 13.47 -40.40
N PRO A 20 -23.15 14.47 -40.63
CA PRO A 20 -24.48 14.27 -41.19
C PRO A 20 -24.44 13.58 -42.56
N ILE A 21 -25.47 12.78 -42.84
CA ILE A 21 -25.57 11.92 -44.04
C ILE A 21 -25.51 12.71 -45.36
N ASN A 22 -25.86 13.99 -45.35
CA ASN A 22 -25.85 14.86 -46.53
C ASN A 22 -24.53 15.62 -46.75
N ASP A 23 -23.47 15.35 -45.99
CA ASP A 23 -22.21 16.07 -46.18
C ASP A 23 -21.53 15.69 -47.51
N PRO A 24 -21.09 16.67 -48.32
CA PRO A 24 -20.48 16.43 -49.62
C PRO A 24 -19.18 15.63 -49.52
N LEU A 25 -18.47 15.72 -48.39
CA LEU A 25 -17.29 14.92 -48.10
C LEU A 25 -17.61 13.44 -47.93
N ARG A 26 -18.69 13.09 -47.21
CA ARG A 26 -19.07 11.70 -46.97
C ARG A 26 -19.53 11.03 -48.26
N ILE A 27 -20.34 11.77 -49.03
CA ILE A 27 -20.80 11.34 -50.35
C ILE A 27 -19.60 11.19 -51.31
N PHE A 28 -18.63 12.10 -51.29
CA PHE A 28 -17.41 11.97 -52.09
C PHE A 28 -16.56 10.75 -51.70
N LEU A 29 -16.43 10.47 -50.40
CA LEU A 29 -15.68 9.33 -49.89
C LEU A 29 -16.35 7.97 -50.23
N ASP A 30 -17.68 7.89 -50.16
CA ASP A 30 -18.42 6.64 -50.41
C ASP A 30 -18.75 6.40 -51.90
N THR A 31 -18.98 7.45 -52.69
CA THR A 31 -19.54 7.30 -54.05
C THR A 31 -18.47 7.28 -55.14
N SER A 32 -17.29 7.85 -54.87
CA SER A 32 -16.21 7.96 -55.85
C SER A 32 -15.12 6.92 -55.61
N TYR A 33 -14.72 6.19 -56.66
CA TYR A 33 -13.55 5.28 -56.63
C TYR A 33 -12.28 5.95 -56.09
N ILE A 34 -12.15 7.27 -56.31
CA ILE A 34 -11.07 8.11 -55.80
C ILE A 34 -11.14 8.23 -54.26
N GLY A 35 -12.34 8.43 -53.70
CA GLY A 35 -12.58 8.52 -52.25
C GLY A 35 -12.23 7.23 -51.51
N LEU A 36 -12.62 6.08 -52.07
CA LEU A 36 -12.25 4.76 -51.55
C LEU A 36 -10.73 4.57 -51.53
N THR A 37 -10.04 5.02 -52.58
CA THR A 37 -8.58 4.93 -52.67
C THR A 37 -7.90 5.75 -51.55
N TYR A 38 -8.38 6.97 -51.29
CA TYR A 38 -7.89 7.79 -50.18
C TYR A 38 -8.16 7.15 -48.80
N LEU A 39 -9.33 6.56 -48.60
CA LEU A 39 -9.65 5.83 -47.38
C LEU A 39 -8.68 4.66 -47.14
N LEU A 40 -8.40 3.87 -48.18
CA LEU A 40 -7.42 2.78 -48.09
C LEU A 40 -6.02 3.30 -47.75
N TYR A 41 -5.58 4.41 -48.35
CA TYR A 41 -4.30 5.04 -47.99
C TYR A 41 -4.27 5.46 -46.52
N ILE A 42 -5.31 6.09 -46.00
CA ILE A 42 -5.39 6.50 -44.59
C ILE A 42 -5.34 5.29 -43.66
N ILE A 43 -6.04 4.20 -44.01
CA ILE A 43 -6.04 2.95 -43.24
C ILE A 43 -4.64 2.32 -43.24
N ILE A 44 -3.98 2.23 -44.39
CA ILE A 44 -2.63 1.65 -44.52
C ILE A 44 -1.62 2.47 -43.72
N ILE A 45 -1.68 3.81 -43.83
CA ILE A 45 -0.80 4.71 -43.08
C ILE A 45 -1.06 4.59 -41.57
N GLY A 46 -2.33 4.58 -41.15
CA GLY A 46 -2.71 4.41 -39.76
C GLY A 46 -2.26 3.06 -39.17
N ALA A 47 -2.41 1.97 -39.94
CA ALA A 47 -1.93 0.65 -39.56
C ALA A 47 -0.41 0.60 -39.43
N ALA A 48 0.33 1.25 -40.34
CA ALA A 48 1.79 1.34 -40.27
C ALA A 48 2.26 2.12 -39.04
N ILE A 49 1.65 3.27 -38.74
CA ILE A 49 1.97 4.08 -37.55
C ILE A 49 1.66 3.30 -36.27
N SER A 50 0.49 2.65 -36.21
CA SER A 50 0.09 1.85 -35.05
C SER A 50 1.03 0.65 -34.84
N GLY A 51 1.38 -0.06 -35.91
CA GLY A 51 2.34 -1.17 -35.88
C GLY A 51 3.74 -0.73 -35.44
N ALA A 52 4.23 0.40 -35.95
CA ALA A 52 5.51 0.98 -35.52
C ALA A 52 5.47 1.39 -34.04
N GLY A 53 4.40 2.03 -33.58
CA GLY A 53 4.20 2.40 -32.18
C GLY A 53 4.15 1.18 -31.25
N LEU A 54 3.47 0.11 -31.66
CA LEU A 54 3.43 -1.15 -30.92
C LEU A 54 4.81 -1.80 -30.87
N LEU A 55 5.56 -1.79 -31.98
CA LEU A 55 6.91 -2.36 -32.04
C LEU A 55 7.87 -1.59 -31.12
N VAL A 56 7.82 -0.26 -31.13
CA VAL A 56 8.58 0.58 -30.18
C VAL A 56 8.18 0.30 -28.74
N TYR A 57 6.87 0.17 -28.45
CA TYR A 57 6.38 -0.14 -27.12
C TYR A 57 6.87 -1.51 -26.62
N VAL A 58 6.74 -2.56 -27.45
CA VAL A 58 7.22 -3.91 -27.14
C VAL A 58 8.73 -3.92 -26.95
N ARG A 59 9.48 -3.18 -27.79
CA ARG A 59 10.92 -3.01 -27.58
C ARG A 59 11.20 -2.31 -26.26
N ALA A 60 10.56 -1.18 -25.95
CA ALA A 60 10.78 -0.45 -24.70
C ALA A 60 10.50 -1.30 -23.45
N VAL A 61 9.44 -2.11 -23.48
CA VAL A 61 9.09 -3.04 -22.39
C VAL A 61 10.11 -4.18 -22.28
N ARG A 62 10.57 -4.76 -23.40
CA ARG A 62 11.54 -5.87 -23.41
C ARG A 62 12.98 -5.44 -23.15
N THR A 63 13.38 -4.25 -23.60
CA THR A 63 14.71 -3.70 -23.34
C THR A 63 14.87 -3.22 -21.91
N GLY A 64 13.83 -3.36 -21.07
CA GLY A 64 13.88 -2.99 -19.66
C GLY A 64 14.51 -1.63 -19.50
N ILE A 65 13.98 -0.62 -20.21
CA ILE A 65 14.36 0.77 -19.97
C ILE A 65 13.81 1.11 -18.59
N THR A 66 14.54 0.65 -17.57
CA THR A 66 14.81 1.42 -16.38
C THR A 66 15.20 2.77 -16.94
N ILE A 67 14.32 3.76 -16.81
CA ILE A 67 14.69 5.16 -16.88
C ILE A 67 16.01 5.19 -16.09
N PRO A 68 17.18 5.43 -16.72
CA PRO A 68 18.38 5.60 -15.92
C PRO A 68 17.99 6.71 -14.97
N ALA A 69 18.02 6.42 -13.67
CA ALA A 69 17.80 7.41 -12.65
C ALA A 69 18.76 8.53 -13.00
N ARG A 70 18.24 9.55 -13.70
CA ARG A 70 19.03 10.66 -14.16
C ARG A 70 19.62 11.17 -12.88
N GLU A 71 20.94 11.09 -12.81
CA GLU A 71 21.80 11.47 -11.71
C GLU A 71 21.35 12.83 -11.19
N TYR A 72 20.34 12.84 -10.33
CA TYR A 72 20.10 13.94 -9.43
C TYR A 72 21.22 13.74 -8.43
N SER A 73 22.36 14.38 -8.70
CA SER A 73 23.36 14.64 -7.69
C SER A 73 22.65 15.29 -6.52
N TYR A 74 22.25 14.46 -5.55
CA TYR A 74 21.96 14.94 -4.22
C TYR A 74 23.24 15.66 -3.76
N PRO A 75 23.16 16.89 -3.25
CA PRO A 75 24.33 17.48 -2.63
C PRO A 75 24.75 16.51 -1.52
N THR A 76 25.97 15.97 -1.67
CA THR A 76 26.69 15.20 -0.66
C THR A 76 26.43 15.85 0.68
N GLN A 77 25.63 15.19 1.54
CA GLN A 77 25.42 15.66 2.89
C GLN A 77 26.80 15.70 3.55
N ALA A 78 27.21 16.91 3.94
CA ALA A 78 28.37 17.10 4.77
C ALA A 78 28.20 16.18 5.98
N SER A 79 29.14 15.25 6.16
CA SER A 79 29.24 14.42 7.35
C SER A 79 29.17 15.33 8.56
N VAL A 80 28.07 15.23 9.31
CA VAL A 80 27.88 15.98 10.56
C VAL A 80 28.99 15.52 11.50
N ILE A 81 30.00 16.38 11.67
CA ILE A 81 31.01 16.24 12.71
C ILE A 81 30.24 16.19 14.03
N ARG A 82 30.18 15.00 14.64
CA ARG A 82 29.75 14.82 16.03
C ARG A 82 30.66 15.67 16.90
N ARG A 83 30.16 16.83 17.35
CA ARG A 83 30.80 17.53 18.47
C ARG A 83 30.62 16.65 19.71
N PRO A 84 31.70 16.34 20.46
CA PRO A 84 31.55 15.66 21.73
C PRO A 84 30.77 16.56 22.69
N ALA A 85 29.75 15.98 23.34
CA ALA A 85 28.99 16.66 24.36
C ALA A 85 29.93 17.05 25.51
N LEU A 86 30.05 18.35 25.76
CA LEU A 86 30.64 18.86 26.98
C LEU A 86 29.75 18.42 28.15
N ARG A 87 30.18 17.37 28.83
CA ARG A 87 29.59 16.83 30.06
C ARG A 87 29.59 17.95 31.12
N LYS A 88 28.46 18.63 31.29
CA LYS A 88 28.20 19.41 32.50
C LYS A 88 27.89 18.40 33.60
N GLU A 89 28.79 18.35 34.58
CA GLU A 89 28.64 17.54 35.79
C GLU A 89 27.37 17.95 36.55
N ALA A 90 26.59 16.95 36.96
CA ALA A 90 25.46 17.12 37.85
C ALA A 90 25.96 17.38 39.28
N PRO A 91 25.29 18.24 40.07
CA PRO A 91 25.66 18.47 41.46
C PRO A 91 25.43 17.21 42.31
N LYS A 92 26.53 16.70 42.88
CA LYS A 92 26.56 15.63 43.90
C LYS A 92 26.03 16.19 45.23
N LEU A 93 24.74 16.06 45.52
CA LEU A 93 24.17 16.34 46.84
C LEU A 93 22.71 15.82 46.92
N ALA A 94 22.49 14.52 46.73
CA ALA A 94 21.18 13.88 47.01
C ALA A 94 21.21 12.33 47.01
N LEU A 95 22.36 11.68 47.29
CA LEU A 95 22.46 10.21 47.16
C LEU A 95 23.23 9.51 48.30
N GLU A 96 23.25 10.09 49.51
CA GLU A 96 23.79 9.41 50.70
C GLU A 96 22.72 9.12 51.79
N GLU A 97 21.50 9.63 51.64
CA GLU A 97 20.43 9.41 52.64
C GLU A 97 19.53 8.19 52.36
N ALA A 98 19.56 7.63 51.14
CA ALA A 98 18.64 6.54 50.73
C ALA A 98 19.21 5.12 50.98
N ASP A 99 20.51 4.97 51.23
CA ASP A 99 21.18 3.66 51.27
C ASP A 99 21.27 3.05 52.69
N ARG A 100 20.79 3.77 53.71
CA ARG A 100 20.71 3.24 55.10
C ARG A 100 19.36 2.64 55.48
N SER A 101 18.35 2.73 54.62
CA SER A 101 16.96 2.31 54.92
C SER A 101 16.58 0.94 54.34
N ILE A 102 17.24 0.45 53.28
CA ILE A 102 16.78 -0.74 52.54
C ILE A 102 17.50 -2.03 52.96
N LYS A 103 18.67 -1.95 53.60
CA LYS A 103 19.48 -3.14 53.97
C LYS A 103 18.96 -3.95 55.16
N SER A 104 17.87 -3.53 55.81
CA SER A 104 17.31 -4.20 57.01
C SER A 104 16.10 -5.13 56.72
N LYS A 105 15.65 -5.27 55.47
CA LYS A 105 14.39 -5.99 55.17
C LYS A 105 14.46 -6.89 53.93
N GLY A 106 15.58 -7.60 53.76
CA GLY A 106 15.82 -8.51 52.62
C GLY A 106 16.10 -9.96 53.00
N GLY A 107 15.92 -10.34 54.27
CA GLY A 107 16.35 -11.65 54.78
C GLY A 107 15.27 -12.73 54.88
N ASN A 108 14.03 -12.51 54.41
CA ASN A 108 12.91 -13.40 54.76
C ASN A 108 11.93 -13.74 53.62
N ILE A 109 12.34 -13.63 52.35
CA ILE A 109 11.46 -13.97 51.19
C ILE A 109 12.15 -14.91 50.19
N VAL A 110 13.44 -15.20 50.35
CA VAL A 110 14.19 -16.03 49.41
C VAL A 110 14.14 -17.52 49.77
N GLU A 111 13.85 -17.88 51.03
CA GLU A 111 13.77 -19.28 51.47
C GLU A 111 12.38 -19.93 51.28
N GLU A 112 11.36 -19.17 50.89
CA GLU A 112 9.99 -19.70 50.70
C GLU A 112 9.70 -20.10 49.24
N ILE A 113 10.43 -19.55 48.25
CA ILE A 113 10.14 -19.77 46.81
C ILE A 113 10.85 -21.02 46.26
N GLU A 114 11.85 -21.55 46.96
CA GLU A 114 12.64 -22.70 46.50
C GLU A 114 12.00 -24.06 46.83
N LYS A 115 10.83 -24.10 47.48
CA LYS A 115 10.18 -25.34 47.92
C LYS A 115 8.87 -25.73 47.19
N GLU A 116 8.50 -25.04 46.10
CA GLU A 116 7.23 -25.29 45.38
C GLU A 116 7.38 -25.82 43.94
N ILE A 117 8.60 -26.07 43.45
CA ILE A 117 8.82 -26.44 42.02
C ILE A 117 8.97 -27.97 41.79
N GLU A 118 9.01 -28.79 42.84
CA GLU A 118 9.21 -30.25 42.69
C GLU A 118 7.94 -31.11 42.54
N HIS A 119 6.73 -30.53 42.44
CA HIS A 119 5.49 -31.32 42.50
C HIS A 119 4.61 -31.39 41.23
N ILE A 120 5.09 -31.00 40.04
CA ILE A 120 4.29 -31.05 38.79
C ILE A 120 5.01 -31.77 37.63
N ILE A 121 5.70 -32.89 37.90
CA ILE A 121 6.25 -33.75 36.84
C ILE A 121 5.69 -35.19 36.86
N GLU A 122 4.92 -35.60 37.87
CA GLU A 122 4.35 -36.94 37.94
C GLU A 122 2.82 -36.94 38.01
N ALA A 123 2.15 -36.82 36.86
CA ALA A 123 0.83 -37.43 36.66
C ALA A 123 0.39 -37.41 35.19
N GLY A 124 0.47 -38.58 34.53
CA GLY A 124 -0.65 -39.06 33.72
C GLY A 124 -0.51 -39.03 32.20
N GLU A 125 0.12 -40.06 31.64
CA GLU A 125 -0.08 -40.51 30.26
C GLU A 125 -1.49 -41.11 30.01
N LYS A 126 -2.11 -40.72 28.87
CA LYS A 126 -3.04 -41.47 27.95
C LYS A 126 -4.45 -41.86 28.45
N PRO A 127 -5.43 -42.18 27.55
CA PRO A 127 -5.60 -41.87 26.13
C PRO A 127 -6.94 -41.17 25.79
N VAL A 128 -7.04 -40.65 24.57
CA VAL A 128 -8.22 -40.02 23.97
C VAL A 128 -9.26 -41.10 23.61
N GLU A 129 -10.46 -40.99 24.17
CA GLU A 129 -11.65 -41.73 23.75
C GLU A 129 -12.63 -40.77 23.05
N GLU A 130 -13.04 -41.20 21.87
CA GLU A 130 -13.91 -40.56 20.90
C GLU A 130 -15.33 -40.35 21.46
N LYS A 131 -15.81 -39.10 21.50
CA LYS A 131 -17.25 -38.83 21.52
C LYS A 131 -17.57 -37.54 20.79
N ALA A 132 -18.41 -37.72 19.78
CA ALA A 132 -18.97 -36.74 18.88
C ALA A 132 -19.43 -35.46 19.60
N LEU A 133 -18.94 -34.32 19.12
CA LEU A 133 -19.56 -33.03 19.37
C LEU A 133 -19.67 -32.31 18.03
N GLU A 134 -20.92 -32.29 17.56
CA GLU A 134 -21.58 -31.23 16.81
C GLU A 134 -20.68 -30.31 15.96
N VAL A 135 -20.95 -30.37 14.65
CA VAL A 135 -20.52 -29.41 13.64
C VAL A 135 -21.02 -28.01 14.03
N LYS A 136 -20.30 -27.34 14.94
CA LYS A 136 -20.31 -25.89 15.02
C LYS A 136 -19.69 -25.41 13.72
N HIS A 137 -20.52 -24.73 12.93
CA HIS A 137 -20.04 -23.94 11.81
C HIS A 137 -18.80 -23.17 12.29
N PRO A 138 -17.66 -23.25 11.59
CA PRO A 138 -16.55 -22.38 11.93
C PRO A 138 -17.09 -20.97 11.82
N VAL A 139 -17.10 -20.25 12.94
CA VAL A 139 -17.29 -18.81 12.94
C VAL A 139 -16.08 -18.29 12.18
N GLU A 140 -16.24 -18.17 10.86
CA GLU A 140 -15.29 -17.49 10.00
C GLU A 140 -15.13 -16.10 10.60
N THR A 141 -13.98 -15.86 11.23
CA THR A 141 -13.62 -14.52 11.62
C THR A 141 -13.70 -13.68 10.35
N PRO A 142 -14.51 -12.61 10.32
CA PRO A 142 -14.62 -11.78 9.14
C PRO A 142 -13.21 -11.23 8.88
N THR A 143 -12.57 -11.75 7.85
CA THR A 143 -11.19 -11.40 7.48
C THR A 143 -11.26 -10.42 6.32
N ILE A 144 -10.46 -9.36 6.39
CA ILE A 144 -10.40 -8.35 5.33
C ILE A 144 -9.70 -9.00 4.14
N GLU A 145 -10.39 -9.11 3.01
CA GLU A 145 -9.80 -9.64 1.77
C GLU A 145 -9.03 -8.52 1.06
N VAL A 146 -7.83 -8.80 0.57
CA VAL A 146 -7.03 -7.84 -0.21
C VAL A 146 -7.17 -8.16 -1.69
N ILE A 147 -7.75 -7.25 -2.46
CA ILE A 147 -7.94 -7.41 -3.91
C ILE A 147 -6.68 -6.98 -4.66
N SER A 148 -6.15 -5.81 -4.31
CA SER A 148 -4.94 -5.26 -4.94
C SER A 148 -3.99 -4.68 -3.90
N ARG A 149 -2.69 -4.93 -4.10
CA ARG A 149 -1.63 -4.49 -3.20
C ARG A 149 -0.84 -3.38 -3.87
N ALA A 150 -0.69 -2.27 -3.15
CA ALA A 150 0.20 -1.20 -3.56
C ALA A 150 1.62 -1.44 -3.05
N SER A 151 2.59 -0.94 -3.80
CA SER A 151 4.02 -1.05 -3.48
C SER A 151 4.54 0.09 -2.62
N ASP A 152 3.85 1.24 -2.63
CA ASP A 152 4.25 2.48 -1.96
C ASP A 152 3.06 3.11 -1.20
N MET A 153 3.36 4.04 -0.31
CA MET A 153 2.37 4.87 0.39
C MET A 153 2.61 6.37 0.15
N VAL A 154 1.52 7.14 0.11
CA VAL A 154 1.57 8.58 -0.13
C VAL A 154 1.47 9.33 1.19
N CYS A 155 2.36 10.31 1.39
CA CYS A 155 2.29 11.19 2.55
C CYS A 155 1.10 12.16 2.43
N PRO A 156 0.16 12.17 3.39
CA PRO A 156 -0.99 13.09 3.36
C PRO A 156 -0.60 14.56 3.55
N HIS A 157 0.62 14.85 4.03
CA HIS A 157 1.08 16.22 4.26
C HIS A 157 1.86 16.85 3.11
N CYS A 158 2.55 16.04 2.28
CA CYS A 158 3.44 16.56 1.25
C CYS A 158 3.39 15.80 -0.08
N GLY A 159 2.58 14.74 -0.20
CA GLY A 159 2.39 13.97 -1.43
C GLY A 159 3.57 13.08 -1.84
N LYS A 160 4.69 13.10 -1.11
CA LYS A 160 5.85 12.23 -1.39
C LYS A 160 5.49 10.76 -1.17
N LEU A 161 6.01 9.89 -2.04
CA LEU A 161 5.99 8.44 -1.88
C LEU A 161 6.96 8.01 -0.78
N ASN A 162 6.55 7.03 0.02
CA ASN A 162 7.32 6.41 1.09
C ASN A 162 7.12 4.88 1.04
N PRO A 163 8.08 4.08 1.54
CA PRO A 163 7.94 2.63 1.55
C PRO A 163 6.84 2.16 2.49
N ILE A 164 6.25 1.01 2.18
CA ILE A 164 5.19 0.38 2.98
C ILE A 164 5.64 0.15 4.44
N GLY A 165 4.75 0.45 5.38
CA GLY A 165 5.01 0.35 6.82
C GLY A 165 5.62 1.60 7.47
N SER A 166 5.90 2.66 6.70
CA SER A 166 6.42 3.91 7.25
C SER A 166 5.35 4.68 8.02
N THR A 167 5.61 5.01 9.29
CA THR A 167 4.72 5.87 10.09
C THR A 167 5.08 7.36 9.98
N LYS A 168 6.30 7.67 9.53
CA LYS A 168 6.80 9.05 9.31
C LYS A 168 7.26 9.20 7.87
N CYS A 169 7.00 10.36 7.29
CA CYS A 169 7.44 10.65 5.93
C CYS A 169 8.95 10.95 5.88
N GLU A 170 9.67 10.34 4.96
CA GLU A 170 11.11 10.55 4.74
C GLU A 170 11.44 11.98 4.32
N SER A 171 10.53 12.62 3.57
CA SER A 171 10.78 13.97 3.02
C SER A 171 10.43 15.09 3.98
N CYS A 172 9.22 15.09 4.55
CA CYS A 172 8.75 16.20 5.41
C CYS A 172 8.85 15.88 6.91
N ARG A 173 9.23 14.64 7.27
CA ARG A 173 9.38 14.14 8.65
C ARG A 173 8.12 14.18 9.51
N LYS A 174 6.97 14.58 8.94
CA LYS A 174 5.67 14.55 9.62
C LYS A 174 5.17 13.10 9.73
N GLN A 175 4.42 12.84 10.80
CA GLN A 175 3.76 11.57 11.02
C GLN A 175 2.64 11.37 10.01
N MET A 176 2.63 10.25 9.29
CA MET A 176 1.67 9.99 8.21
C MET A 176 0.32 9.53 8.76
N PHE A 177 0.34 8.72 9.82
CA PHE A 177 -0.84 8.23 10.52
C PHE A 177 -0.45 7.74 11.92
N ILE A 178 -1.45 7.48 12.75
CA ILE A 178 -1.29 6.84 14.06
C ILE A 178 -1.67 5.35 13.87
N PRO A 179 -0.77 4.40 14.18
CA PRO A 179 -1.08 2.98 14.09
C PRO A 179 -2.19 2.60 15.07
N GLU A 180 -3.14 1.80 14.59
CA GLU A 180 -4.22 1.21 15.40
C GLU A 180 -4.00 -0.30 15.59
N ALA A 181 -4.93 -0.95 16.29
CA ALA A 181 -4.96 -2.40 16.40
C ALA A 181 -5.00 -3.05 14.99
N PRO A 182 -4.39 -4.25 14.82
CA PRO A 182 -4.31 -4.92 13.52
C PRO A 182 -5.67 -5.25 12.91
N SER A 183 -6.72 -5.37 13.73
CA SER A 183 -8.10 -5.56 13.28
C SER A 183 -8.73 -4.32 12.64
N LYS A 184 -8.16 -3.13 12.89
CA LYS A 184 -8.63 -1.84 12.36
C LYS A 184 -7.65 -1.18 11.40
N SER A 185 -6.55 -1.86 11.09
CA SER A 185 -5.52 -1.35 10.19
C SER A 185 -5.61 -2.03 8.83
N CYS A 186 -5.14 -1.31 7.82
CA CYS A 186 -4.95 -1.81 6.48
C CYS A 186 -3.93 -2.96 6.53
N PRO A 187 -4.26 -4.14 6.00
CA PRO A 187 -3.36 -5.30 6.01
C PRO A 187 -2.12 -5.11 5.14
N VAL A 188 -2.10 -4.11 4.25
CA VAL A 188 -0.96 -3.80 3.39
C VAL A 188 0.00 -2.83 4.06
N CYS A 189 -0.50 -1.71 4.58
CA CYS A 189 0.36 -0.60 5.04
C CYS A 189 0.23 -0.24 6.53
N ASN A 190 -0.61 -0.96 7.28
CA ASN A 190 -0.93 -0.70 8.68
C ASN A 190 -1.56 0.67 8.97
N ALA A 191 -1.97 1.43 7.95
CA ALA A 191 -2.74 2.65 8.14
C ALA A 191 -4.15 2.35 8.67
N PRO A 192 -4.74 3.20 9.52
CA PRO A 192 -6.08 2.99 10.05
C PRO A 192 -7.13 2.97 8.91
N LEU A 193 -8.03 1.99 8.96
CA LEU A 193 -9.08 1.82 7.96
C LEU A 193 -10.12 2.94 7.98
N ILE A 194 -10.16 3.75 9.05
CA ILE A 194 -10.96 4.98 9.13
C ILE A 194 -10.60 5.95 7.98
N LEU A 195 -9.36 5.89 7.47
CA LEU A 195 -8.91 6.67 6.32
C LEU A 195 -9.25 6.02 4.97
N SER A 196 -9.96 4.89 4.96
CA SER A 196 -10.35 4.23 3.71
C SER A 196 -11.55 4.91 3.07
N GLN A 197 -11.58 4.89 1.73
CA GLN A 197 -12.65 5.45 0.92
C GLN A 197 -13.47 4.31 0.31
N ARG A 198 -14.80 4.39 0.46
CA ARG A 198 -15.73 3.42 -0.12
C ARG A 198 -15.84 3.63 -1.63
N ILE A 199 -15.64 2.58 -2.41
CA ILE A 199 -15.93 2.58 -3.86
C ILE A 199 -17.36 2.07 -4.10
N SER A 200 -17.68 0.91 -3.53
CA SER A 200 -18.95 0.21 -3.79
C SER A 200 -19.22 -0.79 -2.69
N GLY A 201 -20.43 -0.88 -2.13
CA GLY A 201 -20.83 -1.99 -1.25
C GLY A 201 -19.80 -2.36 -0.17
N ASP A 202 -19.07 -3.43 -0.45
CA ASP A 202 -18.01 -4.08 0.34
C ASP A 202 -16.57 -3.71 -0.06
N LEU A 203 -16.36 -2.98 -1.16
CA LEU A 203 -15.08 -2.56 -1.72
C LEU A 203 -14.63 -1.18 -1.22
N PHE A 204 -13.45 -1.13 -0.63
CA PHE A 204 -12.81 0.07 -0.09
C PHE A 204 -11.39 0.23 -0.62
N VAL A 205 -10.91 1.46 -0.63
CA VAL A 205 -9.52 1.81 -0.96
C VAL A 205 -8.86 2.44 0.26
N CYS A 206 -7.68 1.98 0.62
CA CYS A 206 -6.90 2.60 1.69
C CYS A 206 -6.46 4.02 1.30
N GLY A 207 -6.77 5.05 2.10
CA GLY A 207 -6.38 6.44 1.80
C GLY A 207 -4.89 6.76 1.95
N ILE A 208 -4.05 5.80 2.34
CA ILE A 208 -2.59 5.98 2.50
C ILE A 208 -1.80 5.24 1.42
N CYS A 209 -2.05 3.95 1.24
CA CYS A 209 -1.35 3.16 0.22
C CYS A 209 -2.17 2.89 -1.05
N PHE A 210 -3.45 3.27 -1.10
CA PHE A 210 -4.33 3.03 -2.25
C PHE A 210 -4.52 1.55 -2.62
N SER A 211 -4.29 0.62 -1.67
CA SER A 211 -4.67 -0.78 -1.84
C SER A 211 -6.19 -0.95 -1.82
N GLU A 212 -6.74 -1.76 -2.73
CA GLU A 212 -8.15 -2.16 -2.71
C GLU A 212 -8.36 -3.35 -1.78
N ILE A 213 -9.34 -3.23 -0.90
CA ILE A 213 -9.67 -4.21 0.13
C ILE A 213 -11.19 -4.41 0.19
N ARG A 214 -11.63 -5.65 0.41
CA ARG A 214 -13.02 -5.92 0.79
C ARG A 214 -13.17 -5.95 2.29
N ILE A 215 -14.07 -5.12 2.78
CA ILE A 215 -14.42 -5.06 4.20
C ILE A 215 -15.84 -5.61 4.34
N PRO A 216 -16.04 -6.78 4.98
CA PRO A 216 -17.37 -7.32 5.23
C PRO A 216 -18.19 -6.38 6.14
N PRO A 217 -19.54 -6.40 6.02
CA PRO A 217 -20.42 -5.44 6.70
C PRO A 217 -20.27 -5.45 8.23
N GLN A 218 -19.96 -6.62 8.82
CA GLN A 218 -19.70 -6.75 10.26
C GLN A 218 -18.52 -5.88 10.72
N MET A 219 -17.47 -5.77 9.91
CA MET A 219 -16.32 -4.90 10.24
C MET A 219 -16.59 -3.44 9.91
N GLN A 220 -17.43 -3.14 8.92
CA GLN A 220 -17.82 -1.75 8.62
C GLN A 220 -18.51 -1.10 9.83
N GLU A 221 -19.38 -1.84 10.51
CA GLU A 221 -20.06 -1.39 11.73
C GLU A 221 -19.09 -1.15 12.89
N ILE A 222 -18.13 -2.06 13.12
CA ILE A 222 -17.10 -1.94 14.16
C ILE A 222 -16.18 -0.75 13.93
N LEU A 223 -15.88 -0.47 12.65
CA LEU A 223 -15.02 0.63 12.24
C LEU A 223 -15.77 1.97 12.11
N ASN A 224 -17.11 1.94 12.20
CA ASN A 224 -18.00 3.08 11.98
C ASN A 224 -17.75 3.79 10.64
N ILE A 225 -17.49 3.00 9.59
CA ILE A 225 -17.26 3.49 8.23
C ILE A 225 -18.55 3.27 7.44
N LYS A 226 -19.10 4.35 6.87
CA LYS A 226 -20.35 4.33 6.09
C LYS A 226 -20.10 4.23 4.59
#